data_AF-A0A939YH19-F1
#
_entry.id   AF-A0A939YH19-F1
#
_cell.length_a   1.000
_cell.length_b   1.000
_cell.length_c   1.000
_cell.angle_alpha   90.00
_cell.angle_beta   90.00
_cell.angle_gamma   90.00
#
_symmetry.space_group_name_H-M   'P 1'
#
loop_
_entity.id
_entity.type
_entity.pdbx_description
1 polymer ?
#
loop_
_entity_poly.entity_id
_entity_poly.type
_entity_poly.pdbx_seq_one_letter_code
_entity_poly.pdbx_strand_id
1 'polypeptide(L)'
;MNGYDEKEYIKQLQTYLYYLSLKNKALPSIAADGIYGDETRDAVIAYQKMRGLPVTGVADQVCWDAVKYDYDALMGGCSDPLPLYVFPGRGYVVKVGEHSETVYILQSVLRCLDAEYGFGDDIKVTGTYSNNDAEAVKKIQSVHG
;
A
#
# COMPACT_ATOMS: atom_id res chain seq x y z
N MET A 1 11.60 -3.02 -26.98
CA MET A 1 10.57 -2.24 -26.29
C MET A 1 9.76 -1.51 -27.36
N ASN A 2 8.43 -1.62 -27.32
CA ASN A 2 7.57 -0.93 -28.27
C ASN A 2 7.35 0.52 -27.79
N GLY A 3 7.07 1.47 -28.68
CA GLY A 3 6.90 2.90 -28.34
C GLY A 3 5.77 3.19 -27.34
N TYR A 4 4.89 2.22 -27.08
CA TYR A 4 3.88 2.29 -26.01
C TYR A 4 4.50 2.17 -24.61
N ASP A 5 5.49 1.29 -24.44
CA ASP A 5 6.18 1.08 -23.16
C ASP A 5 7.03 2.31 -22.80
N GLU A 6 7.64 2.94 -23.80
CA GLU A 6 8.44 4.15 -23.65
C GLU A 6 7.60 5.36 -23.21
N LYS A 7 6.42 5.55 -23.82
CA LYS A 7 5.49 6.63 -23.44
C LYS A 7 5.01 6.49 -21.99
N GLU A 8 4.66 5.27 -21.58
CA GLU A 8 4.21 5.01 -20.20
C GLU A 8 5.35 5.22 -19.19
N TYR A 9 6.57 4.84 -19.56
CA TYR A 9 7.77 5.08 -18.76
C TYR A 9 8.04 6.59 -18.57
N ILE A 10 7.96 7.39 -19.63
CA ILE A 10 8.11 8.85 -19.55
C ILE A 10 7.02 9.45 -18.66
N LYS A 11 5.78 8.99 -18.81
CA LYS A 11 4.65 9.47 -18.01
C LYS A 11 4.83 9.19 -16.52
N GLN A 12 5.39 8.03 -16.16
CA GLN A 12 5.71 7.72 -14.77
C GLN A 12 6.79 8.65 -14.21
N LEU A 13 7.88 8.86 -14.96
CA LEU A 13 8.94 9.80 -14.57
C LEU A 13 8.37 11.21 -14.33
N GLN A 14 7.57 11.72 -15.27
CA GLN A 14 6.92 13.03 -15.17
C GLN A 14 5.98 13.10 -13.95
N THR A 15 5.24 12.02 -13.68
CA THR A 15 4.36 11.93 -12.51
C THR A 15 5.16 12.07 -11.22
N TYR A 16 6.28 11.37 -11.10
CA TYR A 16 7.11 11.44 -9.90
C TYR A 16 7.71 12.83 -9.70
N LEU A 17 8.27 13.42 -10.76
CA LEU A 17 8.80 14.79 -10.73
C LEU A 17 7.72 15.82 -10.36
N TYR A 18 6.51 15.66 -10.88
CA TYR A 18 5.36 16.50 -10.51
C TYR A 18 5.09 16.43 -9.00
N TYR A 19 4.94 15.24 -8.42
CA TYR A 19 4.68 15.09 -6.98
C TYR A 19 5.82 15.66 -6.12
N LEU A 20 7.07 15.42 -6.51
CA LEU A 20 8.22 15.99 -5.81
C LEU A 20 8.23 17.54 -5.85
N SER A 21 7.78 18.14 -6.96
CA SER A 21 7.66 19.60 -7.10
C SER A 21 6.65 20.22 -6.12
N LEU A 22 5.65 19.46 -5.68
CA LEU A 22 4.66 19.93 -4.69
C LEU A 22 5.27 20.19 -3.31
N LYS A 23 6.38 19.52 -2.98
CA LYS A 23 7.11 19.74 -1.72
C LYS A 23 8.36 20.59 -1.89
N ASN A 24 9.01 20.53 -3.05
CA ASN A 24 10.22 21.28 -3.31
C ASN A 24 10.03 22.25 -4.49
N LYS A 25 9.87 23.54 -4.16
CA LYS A 25 9.69 24.61 -5.15
C LYS A 25 10.89 24.83 -6.09
N ALA A 26 12.04 24.24 -5.81
CA ALA A 26 13.19 24.27 -6.72
C ALA A 26 13.00 23.35 -7.93
N LEU A 27 12.08 22.39 -7.86
CA LEU A 27 11.71 21.54 -8.99
C LEU A 27 10.61 22.22 -9.82
N PRO A 28 10.75 22.29 -11.16
CA PRO A 28 9.67 22.70 -12.04
C PRO A 28 8.47 21.75 -11.90
N SER A 29 7.26 22.32 -11.81
CA SER A 29 6.02 21.54 -11.91
C SER A 29 5.70 21.33 -13.38
N ILE A 30 5.65 20.08 -13.82
CA ILE A 30 5.41 19.67 -15.21
C ILE A 30 4.16 18.78 -15.34
N ALA A 31 3.60 18.70 -16.54
CA ALA A 31 2.51 17.76 -16.84
C ALA A 31 3.04 16.35 -17.18
N ALA A 32 2.23 15.32 -16.91
CA ALA A 32 2.54 13.94 -17.26
C ALA A 32 1.84 13.51 -18.57
N ASP A 33 2.35 13.99 -19.70
CA ASP A 33 1.81 13.75 -21.05
C ASP A 33 2.44 12.55 -21.79
N GLY A 34 3.54 12.01 -21.25
CA GLY A 34 4.32 10.92 -21.82
C GLY A 34 5.29 11.36 -22.92
N ILE A 35 5.59 12.65 -23.06
CA ILE A 35 6.51 13.21 -24.05
C ILE A 35 7.76 13.76 -23.35
N TYR A 36 8.94 13.24 -23.68
CA TYR A 36 10.20 13.74 -23.13
C TYR A 36 10.65 15.00 -23.89
N GLY A 37 9.95 16.11 -23.66
CA GLY A 37 10.25 17.43 -24.23
C GLY A 37 11.20 18.26 -23.36
N ASP A 38 11.39 19.52 -23.74
CA ASP A 38 12.26 20.46 -23.01
C ASP A 38 11.84 20.63 -21.54
N GLU A 39 10.54 20.69 -21.25
CA GLU A 39 10.03 20.79 -19.88
C GLU A 39 10.45 19.58 -19.01
N THR A 40 10.37 18.37 -19.57
CA THR A 40 10.78 17.14 -18.87
C THR A 40 12.29 17.12 -18.66
N ARG A 41 13.07 17.50 -19.68
CA ARG A 41 14.53 17.62 -19.58
C ARG A 41 14.93 18.61 -18.49
N ASP A 42 14.30 19.78 -18.44
CA ASP A 42 14.62 20.82 -17.46
C ASP A 42 14.26 20.40 -16.03
N ALA A 43 13.14 19.69 -15.85
CA ALA A 43 12.78 19.09 -14.58
C ALA A 43 13.80 18.01 -14.12
N VAL A 44 14.28 17.18 -15.05
CA VAL A 44 15.33 16.18 -14.77
C VAL A 44 16.65 16.86 -14.40
N ILE A 45 17.04 17.93 -15.11
CA ILE A 45 18.22 18.75 -14.77
C ILE A 45 18.11 19.32 -13.36
N ALA A 46 16.95 19.89 -13.01
CA ALA A 46 16.70 20.43 -11.68
C ALA A 46 16.77 19.34 -10.60
N TYR A 47 16.21 18.16 -10.87
CA TYR A 47 16.27 17.01 -9.98
C TYR A 47 17.70 16.49 -9.78
N GLN A 48 18.47 16.32 -10.86
CA GLN A 48 19.86 15.90 -10.79
C GLN A 48 20.70 16.86 -9.96
N LYS A 49 20.52 18.17 -10.14
CA LYS A 49 21.16 19.21 -9.31
C LYS A 49 20.77 19.09 -7.85
N MET A 50 19.48 18.91 -7.57
CA MET A 50 18.96 18.74 -6.20
C MET A 50 19.58 17.52 -5.49
N ARG A 51 19.77 16.41 -6.20
CA ARG A 51 20.33 15.16 -5.63
C ARG A 51 21.85 15.04 -5.71
N GLY A 52 22.53 15.99 -6.34
CA GLY A 52 23.98 15.92 -6.56
C GLY A 52 24.38 14.83 -7.57
N LEU A 53 23.48 14.47 -8.49
CA LEU A 53 23.78 13.56 -9.60
C LEU A 53 24.47 14.30 -10.75
N PRO A 54 25.15 13.60 -11.68
CA PRO A 54 25.61 14.20 -12.92
C PRO A 54 24.46 14.88 -13.67
N VAL A 55 24.64 16.15 -14.02
CA VAL A 55 23.60 16.97 -14.65
C VAL A 55 23.64 16.78 -16.16
N THR A 56 22.98 15.74 -16.63
CA THR A 56 22.91 15.35 -18.05
C THR A 56 21.59 15.75 -18.71
N GLY A 57 20.55 15.98 -17.93
CA GLY A 57 19.17 16.12 -18.41
C GLY A 57 18.58 14.85 -19.01
N VAL A 58 19.29 13.72 -18.86
CA VAL A 58 18.85 12.39 -19.27
C VAL A 58 18.52 11.59 -18.02
N ALA A 59 17.31 11.05 -17.95
CA ALA A 59 16.89 10.16 -16.88
C ALA A 59 17.43 8.73 -17.13
N ASP A 60 18.73 8.54 -16.90
CA ASP A 60 19.34 7.20 -16.87
C ASP A 60 18.87 6.38 -15.67
N GLN A 61 19.27 5.10 -15.59
CA GLN A 61 18.84 4.19 -14.53
C GLN A 61 19.12 4.75 -13.12
N VAL A 62 20.28 5.39 -12.92
CA VAL A 62 20.66 5.97 -11.62
C VAL A 62 19.75 7.14 -11.26
N CYS A 63 19.46 8.02 -12.22
CA CYS A 63 18.50 9.10 -12.03
C CYS A 63 17.10 8.56 -11.74
N TRP A 64 16.69 7.51 -12.45
CA TRP A 64 15.36 6.92 -12.31
C TRP A 64 15.15 6.27 -10.94
N ASP A 65 16.13 5.46 -10.49
CA ASP A 65 16.11 4.84 -9.17
C ASP A 65 16.05 5.90 -8.06
N ALA A 66 16.77 7.01 -8.24
CA ALA A 66 16.72 8.13 -7.30
C ALA A 66 15.35 8.82 -7.28
N VAL A 67 14.78 9.18 -8.44
CA VAL A 67 13.46 9.84 -8.52
C VAL A 67 12.40 8.95 -7.88
N LYS A 68 12.44 7.65 -8.20
CA LYS A 68 11.53 6.67 -7.61
C LYS A 68 11.69 6.59 -6.09
N TYR A 69 12.92 6.49 -5.59
CA TYR A 69 13.18 6.44 -4.15
C TYR A 69 12.62 7.67 -3.42
N ASP A 70 12.86 8.86 -3.94
CA ASP A 70 12.36 10.10 -3.32
C ASP A 70 10.84 10.22 -3.41
N TYR A 71 10.25 9.79 -4.53
CA TYR A 71 8.79 9.69 -4.68
C TYR A 71 8.20 8.71 -3.68
N ASP A 72 8.78 7.51 -3.55
CA ASP A 72 8.34 6.50 -2.59
C ASP A 72 8.52 7.00 -1.14
N ALA A 73 9.56 7.78 -0.84
CA ALA A 73 9.73 8.40 0.48
C ALA A 73 8.70 9.53 0.73
N LEU A 74 8.39 10.32 -0.30
CA LEU A 74 7.36 11.36 -0.24
C LEU A 74 5.97 10.74 0.00
N MET A 75 5.66 9.66 -0.72
CA MET A 75 4.40 8.94 -0.60
C MET A 75 4.37 8.09 0.67
N GLY A 76 5.49 7.49 1.06
CA GLY A 76 5.71 6.69 2.27
C GLY A 76 5.73 7.49 3.58
N GLY A 77 5.69 8.82 3.50
CA GLY A 77 5.26 9.68 4.62
C GLY A 77 3.77 9.48 4.98
N CYS A 78 2.97 9.00 4.03
CA CYS A 78 1.86 8.11 4.33
C CYS A 78 2.46 6.70 4.28
N SER A 79 2.88 6.14 5.42
CA SER A 79 3.44 4.77 5.45
C SER A 79 2.62 3.87 4.53
N ASP A 80 3.29 3.06 3.69
CA ASP A 80 2.63 1.97 2.96
C ASP A 80 1.55 1.42 3.90
N PRO A 81 0.27 1.30 3.51
CA PRO A 81 -0.64 0.54 4.34
C PRO A 81 0.06 -0.81 4.49
N LEU A 82 0.60 -1.07 5.69
CA LEU A 82 1.23 -2.34 6.02
C LEU A 82 0.23 -3.35 5.50
N PRO A 83 0.60 -4.24 4.55
CA PRO A 83 -0.34 -5.21 4.04
C PRO A 83 -0.94 -5.88 5.27
N LEU A 84 -2.23 -5.63 5.46
CA LEU A 84 -2.94 -6.14 6.61
C LEU A 84 -2.98 -7.65 6.37
N TYR A 85 -2.12 -8.40 7.03
CA TYR A 85 -2.20 -9.85 7.06
C TYR A 85 -3.38 -10.24 7.96
N VAL A 86 -4.60 -9.93 7.49
CA VAL A 86 -5.89 -10.16 8.16
C VAL A 86 -6.11 -11.62 8.50
N PHE A 87 -5.44 -12.53 7.79
CA PHE A 87 -5.49 -13.96 8.06
C PHE A 87 -4.09 -14.51 8.30
N PRO A 88 -3.85 -15.15 9.44
CA PRO A 88 -2.59 -15.76 9.74
C PRO A 88 -2.33 -16.95 8.81
N GLY A 89 -1.05 -17.30 8.62
CA GLY A 89 -0.64 -18.34 7.68
C GLY A 89 -1.30 -19.70 7.92
N ARG A 90 -1.33 -20.55 6.88
CA ARG A 90 -1.89 -21.91 6.95
C ARG A 90 -1.36 -22.65 8.19
N GLY A 91 -2.28 -23.10 9.06
CA GLY A 91 -1.97 -23.84 10.28
C GLY A 91 -1.98 -23.03 11.57
N TYR A 92 -2.23 -21.72 11.50
CA TYR A 92 -2.46 -20.92 12.70
C TYR A 92 -3.79 -21.29 13.38
N VAL A 93 -3.76 -21.43 14.71
CA VAL A 93 -4.91 -21.77 15.55
C VAL A 93 -5.01 -20.75 16.66
N VAL A 94 -6.11 -19.99 16.66
CA VAL A 94 -6.46 -19.06 17.73
C VAL A 94 -6.79 -19.87 18.99
N LYS A 95 -6.21 -19.48 20.14
CA LYS A 95 -6.48 -20.14 21.44
C LYS A 95 -7.38 -19.28 22.32
N VAL A 96 -8.20 -19.90 23.17
CA VAL A 96 -9.01 -19.17 24.16
C VAL A 96 -8.10 -18.34 25.07
N GLY A 97 -8.46 -17.09 25.28
CA GLY A 97 -7.70 -16.09 26.03
C GLY A 97 -6.69 -15.31 25.20
N GLU A 98 -6.48 -15.67 23.93
CA GLU A 98 -5.60 -14.93 23.03
C GLU A 98 -6.19 -13.56 22.69
N HIS A 99 -5.37 -12.50 22.73
CA HIS A 99 -5.74 -11.18 22.27
C HIS A 99 -4.95 -10.80 21.00
N SER A 100 -5.62 -10.59 19.87
CA SER A 100 -4.98 -10.28 18.59
C SER A 100 -5.90 -9.56 17.60
N GLU A 101 -5.32 -8.90 16.61
CA GLU A 101 -6.06 -8.28 15.50
C GLU A 101 -6.85 -9.31 14.70
N THR A 102 -6.32 -10.53 14.56
CA THR A 102 -7.05 -11.67 13.96
C THR A 102 -8.33 -11.98 14.70
N VAL A 103 -8.34 -11.89 16.03
CA VAL A 103 -9.55 -12.13 16.83
C VAL A 103 -10.58 -11.02 16.61
N TYR A 104 -10.15 -9.75 16.47
CA TYR A 104 -11.07 -8.67 16.10
C TYR A 104 -11.76 -8.93 14.75
N ILE A 105 -11.01 -9.42 13.77
CA ILE A 105 -11.53 -9.74 12.44
C ILE A 105 -12.47 -10.95 12.53
N LEU A 106 -12.06 -12.01 13.22
CA LEU A 106 -12.87 -13.19 13.45
C LEU A 106 -14.22 -12.85 14.12
N GLN A 107 -14.20 -12.06 15.19
CA GLN A 107 -15.41 -11.62 15.90
C GLN A 107 -16.30 -10.75 15.00
N SER A 108 -15.71 -9.91 14.15
CA SER A 108 -16.47 -9.11 13.18
C SER A 108 -17.17 -10.00 12.14
N VAL A 109 -16.47 -11.02 11.63
CA VAL A 109 -17.06 -12.02 10.71
C VAL A 109 -18.15 -12.83 11.40
N LEU A 110 -17.93 -13.30 12.64
CA LEU A 110 -18.93 -14.04 13.41
C LEU A 110 -20.20 -13.21 13.63
N ARG A 111 -20.08 -11.91 13.92
CA ARG A 111 -21.23 -11.00 14.00
C ARG A 111 -21.97 -10.85 12.68
N CYS A 112 -21.26 -10.79 11.55
CA CYS A 112 -21.92 -10.77 10.23
C CYS A 112 -22.69 -12.07 9.95
N LEU A 113 -22.17 -13.21 10.41
CA LEU A 113 -22.78 -14.53 10.24
C LEU A 113 -23.88 -14.84 11.27
N ASP A 114 -24.05 -13.99 12.30
CA ASP A 114 -25.02 -14.21 13.36
C ASP A 114 -26.45 -14.34 12.83
N ALA A 115 -26.81 -13.57 11.80
CA ALA A 115 -28.12 -13.64 11.17
C ALA A 115 -28.44 -15.02 10.56
N GLU A 116 -27.42 -15.80 10.17
CA GLU A 116 -27.58 -17.10 9.52
C GLU A 116 -27.39 -18.26 10.51
N TYR A 117 -26.46 -18.13 11.46
CA TYR A 117 -26.11 -19.20 12.38
C TYR A 117 -26.68 -19.01 13.79
N GLY A 118 -27.14 -17.81 14.16
CA GLY A 118 -27.74 -17.51 15.47
C GLY A 118 -26.79 -17.81 16.64
N PHE A 119 -25.73 -17.02 16.78
CA PHE A 119 -24.81 -17.00 17.92
C PHE A 119 -25.31 -16.11 19.07
N GLY A 120 -26.10 -15.07 18.78
CA GLY A 120 -26.64 -14.10 19.73
C GLY A 120 -25.69 -12.93 20.06
N ASP A 121 -26.13 -12.02 20.93
CA ASP A 121 -25.37 -10.83 21.39
C ASP A 121 -24.08 -11.17 22.19
N ASP A 122 -23.80 -12.45 22.37
CA ASP A 122 -22.69 -12.97 23.16
C ASP A 122 -21.32 -12.79 22.48
N ILE A 123 -21.30 -12.51 21.17
CA ILE A 123 -20.06 -12.23 20.44
C ILE A 123 -19.72 -10.74 20.58
N LYS A 124 -18.74 -10.45 21.45
CA LYS A 124 -18.23 -9.11 21.70
C LYS A 124 -16.91 -8.88 20.97
N VAL A 125 -16.86 -7.84 20.13
CA VAL A 125 -15.64 -7.42 19.42
C VAL A 125 -14.67 -6.76 20.40
N THR A 126 -13.93 -7.59 21.13
CA THR A 126 -13.02 -7.18 22.21
C THR A 126 -11.57 -7.42 21.87
N GLY A 127 -11.29 -8.20 20.82
CA GLY A 127 -9.95 -8.62 20.46
C GLY A 127 -9.45 -9.80 21.27
N THR A 128 -10.14 -10.22 22.35
CA THR A 128 -9.82 -11.42 23.13
C THR A 128 -10.73 -12.58 22.73
N TYR A 129 -10.14 -13.73 22.38
CA TYR A 129 -10.88 -14.91 21.95
C TYR A 129 -11.48 -15.61 23.16
N SER A 130 -12.79 -15.49 23.30
CA SER A 130 -13.56 -16.00 24.44
C SER A 130 -14.05 -17.44 24.22
N ASN A 131 -14.59 -18.05 25.27
CA ASN A 131 -15.28 -19.33 25.16
C ASN A 131 -16.50 -19.23 24.23
N ASN A 132 -17.21 -18.10 24.22
CA ASN A 132 -18.37 -17.89 23.35
C ASN A 132 -17.94 -17.86 21.87
N ASP A 133 -16.80 -17.22 21.57
CA ASP A 133 -16.23 -17.22 20.22
C ASP A 133 -15.86 -18.64 19.77
N ALA A 134 -15.28 -19.45 20.68
CA ALA A 134 -14.94 -20.84 20.41
C ALA A 134 -16.18 -21.71 20.12
N GLU A 135 -17.27 -21.52 20.87
CA GLU A 135 -18.53 -22.23 20.61
C GLU A 135 -19.17 -21.81 19.28
N ALA A 136 -19.11 -20.52 18.92
CA ALA A 136 -19.58 -20.04 17.62
C ALA A 136 -18.77 -20.62 16.45
N VAL A 137 -17.44 -20.67 16.58
CA VAL A 137 -16.56 -21.29 15.57
C VAL A 137 -16.85 -22.78 15.43
N LYS A 138 -17.02 -23.51 16.55
CA LYS A 138 -17.41 -24.94 16.51
C LYS A 138 -18.75 -25.14 15.81
N LYS A 139 -19.73 -24.28 16.05
CA LYS A 139 -21.04 -24.35 15.40
C LYS A 139 -20.91 -24.23 13.88
N ILE A 140 -20.15 -23.26 13.38
CA ILE A 140 -19.87 -23.12 11.93
C ILE A 140 -19.16 -24.37 11.40
N GLN A 141 -18.12 -24.84 12.10
CA GLN A 141 -17.35 -26.02 11.72
C GLN A 141 -18.22 -27.29 11.66
N SER A 142 -19.22 -27.42 12.52
CA SER A 142 -20.13 -28.59 12.50
C SER A 142 -21.06 -28.63 11.30
N VAL A 143 -21.30 -27.49 10.63
CA VAL A 143 -22.16 -27.39 9.44
C VAL A 143 -21.36 -27.65 8.16
N HIS A 144 -20.07 -27.32 8.14
CA HIS A 144 -19.19 -27.41 6.96
C HIS A 144 -18.05 -28.43 7.10
N GLY A 145 -18.11 -29.27 8.14
CA GLY A 145 -17.10 -30.28 8.49
C GLY A 145 -17.43 -31.67 7.97
#